data_AF-A0A417CK46-F1
#
_entry.id   AF-A0A417CK46-F1
#
_cell.length_a   1.000
_cell.length_b   1.000
_cell.length_c   1.000
_cell.angle_alpha   90.00
_cell.angle_beta   90.00
_cell.angle_gamma   90.00
#
_symmetry.space_group_name_H-M   'P 1'
#
loop_
_entity.id
_entity.type
_entity.pdbx_description
1 polymer ?
#
loop_
_entity_poly.entity_id
_entity_poly.type
_entity_poly.pdbx_seq_one_letter_code
_entity_poly.pdbx_strand_id
1 'polypeptide(L)'
;MKKIIRCLIFVLLVMMNLEGVQALNRGSIKVTYHDATIGYIDHIETKVYKIGNYDGGKVTLLNEFKDCGIDINTINQKDVLTKQVKSCIQYIHQNHINTTMTKSSIQGIVEFNQLERGIYVIDAHYTQNDYQISIEPMFVTLPEKSEALYYNYDISLRPKLMITTLAPYQDYTVLKVWKDHNDEKHLRPRQIKVGLYKDEKLQETITLDALSNWSYTFKDLDSGEHWQVKELDIDSNYQSHVIENDNQFIIENTLKEKHSITTGDNVTLTFHLILICVSSILFFSLIKKIRFKK
;
A
#
# COMPACT_ATOMS: atom_id res chain seq x y z
N MET A 1 82.71 -0.68 -21.56
CA MET A 1 81.25 -0.93 -21.46
C MET A 1 80.64 -0.72 -20.07
N LYS A 2 81.28 -1.12 -18.96
CA LYS A 2 80.72 -0.94 -17.59
C LYS A 2 80.56 0.51 -17.09
N LYS A 3 81.34 1.49 -17.59
CA LYS A 3 81.27 2.90 -17.16
C LYS A 3 80.14 3.69 -17.83
N ILE A 4 79.74 3.35 -19.05
CA ILE A 4 78.65 4.01 -19.79
C ILE A 4 77.28 3.56 -19.26
N ILE A 5 77.15 2.28 -18.90
CA ILE A 5 75.91 1.71 -18.34
C ILE A 5 75.59 2.28 -16.95
N ARG A 6 76.61 2.59 -16.13
CA ARG A 6 76.40 3.25 -14.82
C ARG A 6 75.96 4.72 -14.95
N CYS A 7 76.30 5.39 -16.04
CA CYS A 7 75.87 6.77 -16.28
C CYS A 7 74.44 6.83 -16.83
N LEU A 8 74.04 5.90 -17.69
CA LEU A 8 72.66 5.82 -18.19
C LEU A 8 71.64 5.45 -17.10
N ILE A 9 71.98 4.57 -16.15
CA ILE A 9 71.06 4.20 -15.06
C ILE A 9 70.87 5.36 -14.08
N PHE A 10 71.90 6.18 -13.86
CA PHE A 10 71.80 7.36 -12.98
C PHE A 10 71.01 8.51 -13.62
N VAL A 11 71.08 8.67 -14.95
CA VAL A 11 70.27 9.65 -15.68
C VAL A 11 68.80 9.19 -15.82
N LEU A 12 68.54 7.88 -15.92
CA LEU A 12 67.17 7.33 -15.96
C LEU A 12 66.43 7.44 -14.61
N LEU A 13 67.15 7.40 -13.48
CA LEU A 13 66.58 7.58 -12.14
C LEU A 13 66.22 9.04 -11.82
N VAL A 14 66.79 10.01 -12.53
CA VAL A 14 66.53 11.45 -12.32
C VAL A 14 65.41 11.97 -13.23
N MET A 15 64.97 11.17 -14.21
CA MET A 15 63.84 11.46 -15.11
C MET A 15 62.52 10.81 -14.67
N MET A 16 62.45 10.27 -13.45
CA MET A 16 61.16 10.15 -12.79
C MET A 16 60.70 11.57 -12.49
N ASN A 17 59.93 12.14 -13.41
CA ASN A 17 59.15 13.33 -13.15
C ASN A 17 58.52 13.16 -11.76
N LEU A 18 59.00 13.93 -10.77
CA LEU A 18 58.16 14.35 -9.67
C LEU A 18 57.11 15.30 -10.30
N GLU A 19 56.20 14.74 -11.08
CA GLU A 19 54.83 15.21 -11.01
C GLU A 19 54.49 14.97 -9.54
N GLY A 20 54.42 16.06 -8.77
CA GLY A 20 54.06 15.96 -7.37
C GLY A 20 52.84 15.04 -7.30
N VAL A 21 52.97 13.92 -6.59
CA VAL A 21 51.83 13.07 -6.27
C VAL A 21 50.92 13.95 -5.43
N GLN A 22 50.06 14.72 -6.09
CA GLN A 22 48.89 15.26 -5.44
C GLN A 22 48.10 14.01 -5.11
N ALA A 23 48.16 13.60 -3.83
CA ALA A 23 47.20 12.64 -3.31
C ALA A 23 45.84 13.15 -3.74
N LEU A 24 45.17 12.44 -4.67
CA LEU A 24 43.85 12.83 -5.11
C LEU A 24 43.03 12.96 -3.83
N ASN A 25 42.46 14.15 -3.61
CA ASN A 25 41.71 14.50 -2.40
C ASN A 25 40.33 13.84 -2.46
N ARG A 26 40.36 12.51 -2.61
CA ARG A 26 39.26 11.60 -2.86
C ARG A 26 39.21 10.61 -1.70
N GLY A 27 38.02 10.20 -1.33
CA GLY A 27 37.81 9.23 -0.28
C GLY A 27 36.92 8.08 -0.70
N SER A 28 36.60 7.24 0.28
CA SER A 28 35.70 6.11 0.17
C SER A 28 34.61 6.16 1.24
N ILE A 29 33.44 5.64 0.89
CA ILE A 29 32.36 5.36 1.84
C ILE A 29 32.02 3.89 1.70
N LYS A 30 32.25 3.13 2.77
CA LYS A 30 31.87 1.74 2.91
C LYS A 30 30.64 1.65 3.81
N VAL A 31 29.58 1.00 3.34
CA VAL A 31 28.35 0.76 4.10
C VAL A 31 28.23 -0.74 4.35
N THR A 32 27.97 -1.13 5.60
CA THR A 32 27.74 -2.53 5.99
C THR A 32 26.33 -2.68 6.57
N TYR A 33 25.52 -3.51 5.91
CA TYR A 33 24.16 -3.86 6.26
C TYR A 33 24.13 -5.22 6.95
N HIS A 34 23.85 -5.21 8.25
CA HIS A 34 23.75 -6.40 9.06
C HIS A 34 22.68 -6.20 10.12
N ASP A 35 21.75 -7.14 10.20
CA ASP A 35 20.75 -7.22 11.26
C ASP A 35 21.05 -8.43 12.17
N ALA A 36 20.68 -8.33 13.44
CA ALA A 36 20.94 -9.40 14.41
C ALA A 36 20.12 -10.68 14.13
N THR A 37 18.96 -10.55 13.48
CA THR A 37 18.03 -11.65 13.21
C THR A 37 18.17 -12.19 11.80
N ILE A 38 18.27 -11.32 10.79
CA ILE A 38 18.34 -11.74 9.38
C ILE A 38 19.78 -11.80 8.83
N GLY A 39 20.78 -11.35 9.58
CA GLY A 39 22.20 -11.40 9.17
C GLY A 39 22.57 -10.31 8.16
N TYR A 40 23.54 -10.62 7.29
CA TYR A 40 23.99 -9.70 6.24
C TYR A 40 22.95 -9.60 5.11
N ILE A 41 22.67 -8.37 4.68
CA ILE A 41 21.62 -8.11 3.68
C ILE A 41 22.24 -7.86 2.32
N ASP A 42 22.04 -8.81 1.41
CA ASP A 42 22.48 -8.71 0.02
C ASP A 42 21.46 -7.98 -0.86
N HIS A 43 21.93 -7.44 -1.98
CA HIS A 43 21.12 -6.76 -2.99
C HIS A 43 20.37 -5.50 -2.53
N ILE A 44 20.67 -4.94 -1.35
CA ILE A 44 20.11 -3.64 -0.97
C ILE A 44 20.69 -2.56 -1.89
N GLU A 45 19.82 -1.87 -2.63
CA GLU A 45 20.24 -0.79 -3.51
C GLU A 45 20.59 0.41 -2.63
N THR A 46 21.83 0.88 -2.77
CA THR A 46 22.36 2.03 -2.03
C THR A 46 22.69 3.14 -3.02
N LYS A 47 22.15 4.31 -2.77
CA LYS A 47 22.37 5.55 -3.50
C LYS A 47 23.11 6.53 -2.61
N VAL A 48 24.11 7.19 -3.18
CA VAL A 48 24.81 8.30 -2.52
C VAL A 48 24.56 9.58 -3.31
N TYR A 49 24.21 10.64 -2.60
CA TYR A 49 23.98 11.96 -3.18
C TYR A 49 24.94 12.95 -2.54
N LYS A 50 25.88 13.53 -3.32
CA LYS A 50 26.70 14.66 -2.85
C LYS A 50 25.81 15.89 -2.76
N ILE A 51 25.34 16.22 -1.55
CA ILE A 51 24.39 17.33 -1.37
C ILE A 51 25.07 18.69 -1.21
N GLY A 52 26.38 18.72 -0.96
CA GLY A 52 27.12 19.94 -0.69
C GLY A 52 28.63 19.77 -0.65
N ASN A 53 29.33 20.90 -0.73
CA ASN A 53 30.77 20.99 -0.53
C ASN A 53 31.09 21.15 0.96
N TYR A 54 32.20 20.56 1.39
CA TYR A 54 32.68 20.59 2.77
C TYR A 54 34.07 21.22 2.84
N ASP A 55 34.17 22.34 3.54
CA ASP A 55 35.41 23.11 3.70
C ASP A 55 35.80 23.20 5.19
N GLY A 56 36.26 22.07 5.76
CA GLY A 56 36.93 22.06 7.07
C GLY A 56 36.06 22.45 8.28
N GLY A 57 34.73 22.35 8.15
CA GLY A 57 33.77 22.66 9.22
C GLY A 57 32.54 23.42 8.73
N LYS A 58 32.57 23.97 7.51
CA LYS A 58 31.43 24.64 6.88
C LYS A 58 30.91 23.84 5.70
N VAL A 59 29.60 23.64 5.65
CA VAL A 59 28.90 23.00 4.54
C VAL A 59 28.23 24.07 3.67
N THR A 60 28.38 23.93 2.35
CA THR A 60 27.65 24.72 1.35
C THR A 60 26.89 23.77 0.43
N LEU A 61 25.56 23.80 0.48
CA LEU A 61 24.72 22.93 -0.36
C LEU A 61 24.88 23.26 -1.85
N LEU A 62 24.82 22.25 -2.70
CA LEU A 62 24.73 22.44 -4.15
C LEU A 62 23.36 23.01 -4.51
N ASN A 63 23.28 23.68 -5.66
CA ASN A 63 22.07 24.41 -6.06
C ASN A 63 20.81 23.53 -6.09
N GLU A 64 20.92 22.30 -6.60
CA GLU A 64 19.80 21.35 -6.68
C GLU A 64 19.24 20.92 -5.31
N PHE A 65 20.00 21.08 -4.22
CA PHE A 65 19.59 20.73 -2.86
C PHE A 65 19.28 21.96 -1.98
N LYS A 66 19.28 23.18 -2.52
CA LYS A 66 19.03 24.39 -1.70
C LYS A 66 17.67 24.38 -1.01
N ASP A 67 16.66 23.79 -1.66
CA ASP A 67 15.29 23.75 -1.17
C ASP A 67 14.94 22.46 -0.42
N CYS A 68 15.93 21.60 -0.14
CA CYS A 68 15.71 20.32 0.54
C CYS A 68 15.47 20.47 2.06
N GLY A 69 15.57 21.71 2.58
CA GLY A 69 15.22 22.05 3.97
C GLY A 69 16.24 21.63 5.02
N ILE A 70 17.48 21.30 4.62
CA ILE A 70 18.56 20.93 5.54
C ILE A 70 19.44 22.14 5.86
N ASP A 71 19.71 22.38 7.14
CA ASP A 71 20.67 23.38 7.61
C ASP A 71 21.69 22.74 8.54
N ILE A 72 22.71 22.14 7.93
CA ILE A 72 23.69 21.29 8.62
C ILE A 72 24.62 22.11 9.52
N ASN A 73 24.72 23.43 9.28
CA ASN A 73 25.64 24.29 10.02
C ASN A 73 25.08 24.75 11.37
N THR A 74 23.76 24.61 11.61
CA THR A 74 23.09 25.19 12.79
C THR A 74 22.55 24.14 13.77
N ILE A 75 22.61 22.85 13.43
CA ILE A 75 22.00 21.80 14.25
C ILE A 75 22.98 21.18 15.24
N ASN A 76 22.60 21.21 16.51
CA ASN A 76 23.28 20.54 17.62
C ASN A 76 22.45 19.41 18.25
N GLN A 77 21.27 19.10 17.71
CA GLN A 77 20.36 18.05 18.20
C GLN A 77 20.17 16.95 17.16
N LYS A 78 20.43 15.69 17.56
CA LYS A 78 20.35 14.52 16.68
C LYS A 78 18.97 14.33 16.04
N ASP A 79 17.89 14.48 16.80
CA ASP A 79 16.53 14.25 16.29
C ASP A 79 16.09 15.29 15.24
N VAL A 80 16.51 16.55 15.42
CA VAL A 80 16.24 17.62 14.45
C VAL A 80 16.97 17.33 13.14
N LEU A 81 18.22 16.86 13.24
CA LEU A 81 19.05 16.50 12.11
C LEU A 81 18.46 15.32 11.32
N THR A 82 18.05 14.25 11.99
CA THR A 82 17.40 13.10 11.35
C THR A 82 16.13 13.52 10.59
N LYS A 83 15.30 14.40 11.17
CA LYS A 83 14.09 14.92 10.51
C LYS A 83 14.42 15.72 9.25
N GLN A 84 15.42 16.60 9.29
CA GLN A 84 15.81 17.36 8.10
C GLN A 84 16.42 16.48 7.02
N VAL A 85 17.25 15.50 7.38
CA VAL A 85 17.78 14.54 6.40
C VAL A 85 16.64 13.75 5.75
N LYS A 86 15.64 13.34 6.54
CA LYS A 86 14.42 12.70 6.00
C LYS A 86 13.71 13.59 4.99
N SER A 87 13.49 14.86 5.32
CA SER A 87 12.87 15.83 4.40
C SER A 87 13.71 16.03 3.13
N CYS A 88 15.04 16.03 3.25
CA CYS A 88 15.94 16.11 2.11
C CYS A 88 15.81 14.88 1.18
N ILE A 89 15.75 13.67 1.74
CA ILE A 89 15.52 12.44 0.96
C ILE A 89 14.16 12.49 0.25
N GLN A 90 13.11 12.94 0.94
CA GLN A 90 11.78 13.10 0.32
C GLN A 90 11.82 14.08 -0.85
N TYR A 91 12.51 15.21 -0.68
CA TYR A 91 12.69 16.20 -1.75
C TYR A 91 13.48 15.61 -2.94
N ILE A 92 14.53 14.84 -2.68
CA ILE A 92 15.31 14.13 -3.71
C ILE A 92 14.43 13.21 -4.54
N HIS A 93 13.58 12.41 -3.88
CA HIS A 93 12.66 11.49 -4.53
C HIS A 93 11.59 12.22 -5.36
N GLN A 94 10.96 13.26 -4.78
CA GLN A 94 9.93 14.06 -5.46
C GLN A 94 10.45 14.75 -6.72
N ASN A 95 11.68 15.26 -6.67
CA ASN A 95 12.30 15.99 -7.77
C ASN A 95 13.14 15.12 -8.70
N HIS A 96 13.17 13.79 -8.48
CA HIS A 96 13.92 12.84 -9.30
C HIS A 96 15.40 13.25 -9.49
N ILE A 97 16.04 13.72 -8.41
CA ILE A 97 17.42 14.21 -8.47
C ILE A 97 18.37 13.05 -8.78
N ASN A 98 19.31 13.28 -9.70
CA ASN A 98 20.28 12.27 -10.11
C ASN A 98 21.21 11.89 -8.95
N THR A 99 21.42 10.59 -8.81
CA THR A 99 22.36 10.01 -7.84
C THR A 99 23.80 10.33 -8.22
N THR A 100 24.68 10.54 -7.23
CA THR A 100 26.14 10.62 -7.49
C THR A 100 26.70 9.25 -7.85
N MET A 101 26.32 8.21 -7.12
CA MET A 101 26.59 6.81 -7.44
C MET A 101 25.49 5.90 -6.88
N THR A 102 25.30 4.75 -7.52
CA THR A 102 24.37 3.71 -7.09
C THR A 102 25.07 2.36 -7.15
N LYS A 103 24.95 1.56 -6.09
CA LYS A 103 25.50 0.19 -6.01
C LYS A 103 24.60 -0.68 -5.15
N SER A 104 24.59 -1.98 -5.40
CA SER A 104 23.88 -2.97 -4.56
C SER A 104 24.87 -3.74 -3.69
N SER A 105 24.43 -4.14 -2.49
CA SER A 105 25.30 -4.89 -1.57
C SER A 105 25.63 -6.30 -2.06
N ILE A 106 26.84 -6.73 -1.73
CA ILE A 106 27.31 -8.12 -1.85
C ILE A 106 27.91 -8.48 -0.49
N GLN A 107 27.46 -9.59 0.10
CA GLN A 107 27.77 -9.99 1.48
C GLN A 107 27.51 -8.86 2.50
N GLY A 108 26.40 -8.14 2.33
CA GLY A 108 26.01 -7.02 3.17
C GLY A 108 26.86 -5.75 2.99
N ILE A 109 27.76 -5.69 2.02
CA ILE A 109 28.71 -4.58 1.90
C ILE A 109 28.52 -3.84 0.57
N VAL A 110 28.50 -2.50 0.65
CA VAL A 110 28.64 -1.60 -0.50
C VAL A 110 29.83 -0.68 -0.26
N GLU A 111 30.66 -0.47 -1.28
CA GLU A 111 31.79 0.46 -1.22
C GLU A 111 31.77 1.44 -2.38
N PHE A 112 31.76 2.73 -2.06
CA PHE A 112 31.85 3.84 -3.01
C PHE A 112 33.26 4.42 -2.95
N ASN A 113 33.99 4.35 -4.05
CA ASN A 113 35.38 4.80 -4.14
C ASN A 113 35.48 6.07 -4.99
N GLN A 114 36.61 6.78 -4.88
CA GLN A 114 36.91 7.97 -5.69
C GLN A 114 35.91 9.13 -5.47
N LEU A 115 35.34 9.23 -4.27
CA LEU A 115 34.40 10.28 -3.91
C LEU A 115 35.11 11.60 -3.63
N GLU A 116 34.55 12.71 -4.10
CA GLU A 116 35.07 14.03 -3.80
C GLU A 116 34.84 14.42 -2.34
N ARG A 117 35.53 15.47 -1.89
CA ARG A 117 35.18 16.10 -0.61
C ARG A 117 33.78 16.69 -0.67
N GLY A 118 33.01 16.49 0.38
CA GLY A 118 31.65 16.98 0.43
C GLY A 118 30.87 16.41 1.59
N ILE A 119 29.58 16.67 1.55
CA ILE A 119 28.59 16.04 2.41
C ILE A 119 27.64 15.22 1.54
N TYR A 120 27.34 14.03 2.02
CA TYR A 120 26.61 13.02 1.27
C TYR A 120 25.40 12.55 2.06
N VAL A 121 24.26 12.41 1.40
CA VAL A 121 23.11 11.67 1.92
C VAL A 121 23.19 10.24 1.41
N ILE A 122 22.96 9.29 2.32
CA ILE A 122 22.88 7.86 2.00
C ILE A 122 21.40 7.49 1.99
N ASP A 123 20.95 6.91 0.88
CA ASP A 123 19.60 6.42 0.70
C ASP A 123 19.69 4.96 0.30
N ALA A 124 19.07 4.08 1.07
CA ALA A 124 19.16 2.65 0.85
C ALA A 124 17.79 2.00 1.02
N HIS A 125 17.44 1.18 0.05
CA HIS A 125 16.14 0.54 -0.03
C HIS A 125 16.27 -0.89 -0.56
N TYR A 126 15.52 -1.79 0.06
CA TYR A 126 15.37 -3.18 -0.36
C TYR A 126 13.91 -3.58 -0.17
N THR A 127 13.36 -4.32 -1.13
CA THR A 127 12.03 -4.90 -1.01
C THR A 127 12.10 -6.36 -1.38
N GLN A 128 11.59 -7.20 -0.48
CA GLN A 128 11.31 -8.59 -0.72
C GLN A 128 9.84 -8.84 -0.36
N ASN A 129 9.21 -9.84 -0.97
CA ASN A 129 7.76 -10.07 -0.99
C ASN A 129 7.00 -9.73 0.30
N ASP A 130 7.57 -10.04 1.46
CA ASP A 130 6.98 -9.92 2.79
C ASP A 130 7.65 -8.86 3.70
N TYR A 131 8.68 -8.15 3.23
CA TYR A 131 9.26 -7.04 3.98
C TYR A 131 10.03 -6.01 3.12
N GLN A 132 10.04 -4.77 3.60
CA GLN A 132 10.90 -3.70 3.12
C GLN A 132 11.97 -3.38 4.14
N ILE A 133 13.19 -3.11 3.66
CA ILE A 133 14.27 -2.57 4.48
C ILE A 133 14.63 -1.20 3.94
N SER A 134 14.69 -0.26 4.86
CA SER A 134 15.33 1.04 4.66
C SER A 134 16.33 1.29 5.77
N ILE A 135 17.06 2.41 5.68
CA ILE A 135 17.95 2.86 6.75
C ILE A 135 17.39 4.09 7.45
N GLU A 136 17.73 4.24 8.73
CA GLU A 136 17.51 5.50 9.43
C GLU A 136 18.19 6.64 8.64
N PRO A 137 17.47 7.74 8.32
CA PRO A 137 18.00 8.83 7.52
C PRO A 137 19.32 9.37 8.07
N MET A 138 20.35 9.39 7.22
CA MET A 138 21.69 9.83 7.62
C MET A 138 22.43 10.59 6.51
N PHE A 139 23.39 11.38 6.93
CA PHE A 139 24.40 11.96 6.04
C PHE A 139 25.80 11.60 6.55
N VAL A 140 26.80 11.85 5.70
CA VAL A 140 28.20 11.66 6.01
C VAL A 140 29.03 12.79 5.41
N THR A 141 29.95 13.35 6.18
CA THR A 141 30.96 14.29 5.69
C THR A 141 32.19 13.52 5.24
N LEU A 142 32.72 13.86 4.06
CA LEU A 142 33.95 13.31 3.52
C LEU A 142 34.94 14.45 3.23
N PRO A 143 36.13 14.47 3.84
CA PRO A 143 36.55 13.62 4.96
C PRO A 143 35.81 13.95 6.26
N GLU A 144 35.76 12.98 7.17
CA GLU A 144 35.31 13.18 8.55
C GLU A 144 36.49 13.66 9.41
N LYS A 145 36.25 14.65 10.28
CA LYS A 145 37.27 15.14 11.20
C LYS A 145 37.34 14.22 12.42
N SER A 146 38.48 13.57 12.65
CA SER A 146 38.69 12.73 13.83
C SER A 146 38.99 13.57 15.08
N GLU A 147 38.78 12.96 16.25
CA GLU A 147 39.12 13.55 17.55
C GLU A 147 40.62 13.92 17.65
N ALA A 148 41.48 13.20 16.94
CA ALA A 148 42.92 13.41 16.92
C ALA A 148 43.38 14.46 15.88
N LEU A 149 42.46 15.28 15.35
CA LEU A 149 42.71 16.33 14.34
C LEU A 149 43.15 15.82 12.95
N TYR A 150 42.98 14.53 12.67
CA TYR A 150 43.23 13.96 11.34
C TYR A 150 41.94 13.88 10.52
N TYR A 151 42.07 14.01 9.21
CA TYR A 151 40.96 13.80 8.28
C TYR A 151 40.87 12.32 7.90
N ASN A 152 39.74 11.68 8.19
CA ASN A 152 39.45 10.34 7.73
C ASN A 152 38.83 10.40 6.33
N TYR A 153 39.50 9.81 5.35
CA TYR A 153 39.01 9.70 3.97
C TYR A 153 38.36 8.35 3.68
N ASP A 154 38.41 7.39 4.61
CA ASP A 154 37.83 6.06 4.45
C ASP A 154 36.74 5.88 5.51
N ILE A 155 35.51 6.25 5.17
CA ILE A 155 34.39 6.24 6.10
C ILE A 155 33.72 4.88 6.08
N SER A 156 33.59 4.25 7.25
CA SER A 156 32.87 2.99 7.42
C SER A 156 31.58 3.21 8.21
N LEU A 157 30.43 2.92 7.59
CA LEU A 157 29.09 3.13 8.13
C LEU A 157 28.41 1.79 8.43
N ARG A 158 27.67 1.76 9.54
CA ARG A 158 26.72 0.69 9.90
C ARG A 158 25.38 1.34 10.25
N PRO A 159 24.57 1.68 9.24
CA PRO A 159 23.31 2.37 9.47
C PRO A 159 22.36 1.50 10.29
N LYS A 160 21.51 2.15 11.09
CA LYS A 160 20.39 1.47 11.73
C LYS A 160 19.38 1.07 10.67
N LEU A 161 19.03 -0.21 10.63
CA LEU A 161 18.05 -0.75 9.71
C LEU A 161 16.63 -0.50 10.21
N MET A 162 15.73 -0.21 9.28
CA MET A 162 14.30 -0.06 9.49
C MET A 162 13.59 -1.13 8.66
N ILE A 163 13.18 -2.21 9.31
CA ILE A 163 12.48 -3.34 8.68
C ILE A 163 10.98 -3.13 8.84
N THR A 164 10.25 -3.13 7.73
CA THR A 164 8.78 -3.05 7.68
C THR A 164 8.24 -4.34 7.09
N THR A 165 7.52 -5.13 7.88
CA THR A 165 6.82 -6.31 7.36
C THR A 165 5.69 -5.84 6.45
N LEU A 166 5.68 -6.36 5.22
CA LEU A 166 4.55 -6.24 4.31
C LEU A 166 3.57 -7.36 4.63
N ALA A 167 2.29 -7.03 4.74
CA ALA A 167 1.29 -8.07 4.92
C ALA A 167 1.22 -8.95 3.65
N PRO A 168 1.06 -10.28 3.81
CA PRO A 168 1.06 -11.18 2.67
C PRO A 168 -0.15 -10.91 1.78
N TYR A 169 -0.04 -11.29 0.51
CA TYR A 169 -1.17 -11.24 -0.40
C TYR A 169 -2.03 -12.50 -0.28
N GLN A 170 -3.33 -12.34 -0.47
CA GLN A 170 -4.33 -13.39 -0.35
C GLN A 170 -5.44 -13.20 -1.38
N ASP A 171 -5.92 -14.33 -1.93
CA ASP A 171 -7.04 -14.35 -2.85
C ASP A 171 -8.36 -14.51 -2.08
N TYR A 172 -9.38 -13.75 -2.49
CA TYR A 172 -10.73 -13.81 -1.95
C TYR A 172 -11.74 -14.19 -3.02
N THR A 173 -12.51 -15.24 -2.79
CA THR A 173 -13.54 -15.68 -3.73
C THR A 173 -14.91 -15.18 -3.31
N VAL A 174 -15.65 -14.57 -4.24
CA VAL A 174 -17.07 -14.25 -4.07
C VAL A 174 -17.92 -15.30 -4.78
N LEU A 175 -18.93 -15.81 -4.08
CA LEU A 175 -19.95 -16.73 -4.60
C LEU A 175 -21.33 -16.10 -4.46
N LYS A 176 -22.14 -16.15 -5.50
CA LYS A 176 -23.54 -15.73 -5.47
C LYS A 176 -24.47 -16.93 -5.41
N VAL A 177 -25.32 -16.95 -4.38
CA VAL A 177 -26.34 -17.97 -4.11
C VAL A 177 -27.74 -17.35 -4.24
N TRP A 178 -28.64 -18.08 -4.89
CA TRP A 178 -30.03 -17.67 -5.09
C TRP A 178 -30.99 -18.56 -4.28
N LYS A 179 -31.76 -17.97 -3.37
CA LYS A 179 -32.86 -18.59 -2.62
C LYS A 179 -34.21 -18.15 -3.20
N ASP A 180 -34.54 -18.69 -4.37
CA ASP A 180 -35.71 -18.28 -5.17
C ASP A 180 -36.44 -19.44 -5.86
N HIS A 181 -36.32 -20.65 -5.29
CA HIS A 181 -36.92 -21.87 -5.85
C HIS A 181 -36.46 -22.16 -7.29
N ASN A 182 -35.16 -22.00 -7.54
CA ASN A 182 -34.54 -22.22 -8.84
C ASN A 182 -35.15 -21.35 -9.96
N ASP A 183 -35.37 -20.07 -9.65
CA ASP A 183 -35.95 -19.07 -10.57
C ASP A 183 -37.32 -19.47 -11.15
N GLU A 184 -38.18 -20.14 -10.36
CA GLU A 184 -39.54 -20.55 -10.78
C GLU A 184 -40.40 -19.38 -11.29
N LYS A 185 -40.17 -18.16 -10.76
CA LYS A 185 -40.89 -16.96 -11.16
C LYS A 185 -40.26 -16.18 -12.31
N HIS A 186 -39.11 -16.61 -12.82
CA HIS A 186 -38.35 -15.93 -13.88
C HIS A 186 -38.05 -14.45 -13.55
N LEU A 187 -37.78 -14.17 -12.28
CA LEU A 187 -37.47 -12.82 -11.78
C LEU A 187 -35.98 -12.60 -11.57
N ARG A 188 -35.16 -13.66 -11.68
CA ARG A 188 -33.73 -13.55 -11.47
C ARG A 188 -33.11 -12.63 -12.54
N PRO A 189 -32.37 -11.58 -12.14
CA PRO A 189 -31.66 -10.74 -13.08
C PRO A 189 -30.58 -11.57 -13.81
N ARG A 190 -30.29 -11.20 -15.06
CA ARG A 190 -29.27 -11.89 -15.86
C ARG A 190 -27.86 -11.78 -15.29
N GLN A 191 -27.59 -10.68 -14.59
CA GLN A 191 -26.32 -10.36 -13.98
C GLN A 191 -26.53 -9.46 -12.76
N ILE A 192 -25.55 -9.44 -11.86
CA ILE A 192 -25.47 -8.48 -10.74
C ILE A 192 -24.12 -7.80 -10.74
N LYS A 193 -24.02 -6.65 -10.08
CA LYS A 193 -22.75 -5.98 -9.81
C LYS A 193 -22.36 -6.17 -8.35
N VAL A 194 -21.08 -6.39 -8.11
CA VAL A 194 -20.52 -6.54 -6.76
C VAL A 194 -19.35 -5.59 -6.63
N GLY A 195 -19.35 -4.75 -5.59
CA GLY A 195 -18.22 -3.92 -5.23
C GLY A 195 -17.35 -4.59 -4.17
N LEU A 196 -16.03 -4.56 -4.36
CA LEU A 196 -15.03 -4.88 -3.34
C LEU A 196 -14.64 -3.58 -2.63
N TYR A 197 -14.63 -3.62 -1.30
CA TYR A 197 -14.34 -2.47 -0.45
C TYR A 197 -13.15 -2.77 0.47
N LYS A 198 -12.30 -1.77 0.63
CA LYS A 198 -11.22 -1.70 1.63
C LYS A 198 -11.50 -0.52 2.55
N ASP A 199 -11.69 -0.77 3.85
CA ASP A 199 -12.06 0.25 4.83
C ASP A 199 -13.18 1.19 4.33
N GLU A 200 -14.29 0.61 3.89
CA GLU A 200 -15.46 1.32 3.33
C GLU A 200 -15.21 2.09 2.00
N LYS A 201 -14.01 2.04 1.43
CA LYS A 201 -13.71 2.64 0.12
C LYS A 201 -13.80 1.59 -0.98
N LEU A 202 -14.62 1.87 -1.98
CA LEU A 202 -14.75 1.04 -3.18
C LEU A 202 -13.39 0.95 -3.90
N GLN A 203 -12.91 -0.27 -4.12
CA GLN A 203 -11.66 -0.56 -4.84
C GLN A 203 -11.93 -1.08 -6.25
N GLU A 204 -12.82 -2.05 -6.38
CA GLU A 204 -13.13 -2.71 -7.65
C GLU A 204 -14.63 -3.00 -7.75
N THR A 205 -15.15 -3.07 -8.97
CA THR A 205 -16.52 -3.53 -9.25
C THR A 205 -16.48 -4.62 -10.30
N ILE A 206 -17.06 -5.77 -9.98
CA ILE A 206 -17.17 -6.93 -10.87
C ILE A 206 -18.62 -7.21 -11.22
N THR A 207 -18.82 -7.94 -12.32
CA THR A 207 -20.14 -8.42 -12.75
C THR A 207 -20.18 -9.94 -12.61
N LEU A 208 -21.21 -10.46 -11.94
CA LEU A 208 -21.48 -11.89 -11.84
C LEU A 208 -22.71 -12.23 -12.67
N ASP A 209 -22.63 -13.32 -13.40
CA ASP A 209 -23.73 -13.85 -14.20
C ASP A 209 -23.67 -15.38 -14.26
N ALA A 210 -24.57 -15.99 -15.04
CA ALA A 210 -24.60 -17.44 -15.20
C ALA A 210 -23.38 -18.00 -15.97
N LEU A 211 -22.73 -17.22 -16.83
CA LEU A 211 -21.54 -17.66 -17.59
C LEU A 211 -20.31 -17.74 -16.68
N SER A 212 -20.21 -16.86 -15.69
CA SER A 212 -19.19 -16.90 -14.65
C SER A 212 -19.51 -17.89 -13.53
N ASN A 213 -20.55 -18.73 -13.68
CA ASN A 213 -21.08 -19.59 -12.63
C ASN A 213 -21.35 -18.84 -11.32
N TRP A 214 -21.76 -17.56 -11.42
CA TRP A 214 -22.05 -16.71 -10.28
C TRP A 214 -20.87 -16.60 -9.29
N SER A 215 -19.63 -16.71 -9.78
CA SER A 215 -18.43 -16.60 -8.96
C SER A 215 -17.35 -15.72 -9.57
N TYR A 216 -16.47 -15.20 -8.71
CA TYR A 216 -15.28 -14.45 -9.09
C TYR A 216 -14.22 -14.54 -7.97
N THR A 217 -12.94 -14.45 -8.31
CA THR A 217 -11.84 -14.43 -7.33
C THR A 217 -11.03 -13.15 -7.51
N PHE A 218 -11.04 -12.30 -6.48
CA PHE A 218 -10.13 -11.18 -6.35
C PHE A 218 -8.75 -11.71 -5.96
N LYS A 219 -7.73 -11.28 -6.68
CA LYS A 219 -6.37 -11.78 -6.50
C LYS A 219 -5.47 -10.76 -5.84
N ASP A 220 -4.44 -11.26 -5.18
CA ASP A 220 -3.34 -10.46 -4.66
C ASP A 220 -3.82 -9.31 -3.75
N LEU A 221 -4.81 -9.58 -2.88
CA LEU A 221 -5.30 -8.59 -1.91
C LEU A 221 -4.44 -8.63 -0.65
N ASP A 222 -4.10 -7.47 -0.09
CA ASP A 222 -3.34 -7.37 1.15
C ASP A 222 -4.10 -8.02 2.33
N SER A 223 -3.56 -9.10 2.91
CA SER A 223 -4.22 -9.84 3.99
C SER A 223 -4.21 -9.09 5.33
N GLY A 224 -3.44 -8.01 5.45
CA GLY A 224 -3.43 -7.15 6.63
C GLY A 224 -4.61 -6.17 6.67
N GLU A 225 -5.38 -6.11 5.59
CA GLU A 225 -6.46 -5.17 5.39
C GLU A 225 -7.83 -5.84 5.56
N HIS A 226 -8.83 -5.07 5.98
CA HIS A 226 -10.19 -5.57 6.09
C HIS A 226 -10.94 -5.39 4.76
N TRP A 227 -11.19 -6.50 4.09
CA TRP A 227 -11.92 -6.57 2.82
C TRP A 227 -13.39 -6.93 3.04
N GLN A 228 -14.27 -6.27 2.29
CA GLN A 228 -15.71 -6.51 2.31
C GLN A 228 -16.27 -6.53 0.89
N VAL A 229 -17.38 -7.24 0.67
CA VAL A 229 -18.14 -7.16 -0.60
C VAL A 229 -19.55 -6.64 -0.36
N LYS A 230 -20.04 -5.84 -1.31
CA LYS A 230 -21.44 -5.37 -1.32
C LYS A 230 -22.03 -5.56 -2.70
N GLU A 231 -23.21 -6.18 -2.76
CA GLU A 231 -24.00 -6.21 -4.00
C GLU A 231 -24.55 -4.81 -4.29
N LEU A 232 -24.39 -4.38 -5.53
CA LEU A 232 -24.85 -3.09 -6.01
C LEU A 232 -26.15 -3.28 -6.80
N ASP A 233 -27.03 -2.27 -6.75
CA ASP A 233 -28.27 -2.25 -7.53
C ASP A 233 -29.17 -3.48 -7.31
N ILE A 234 -29.37 -3.89 -6.05
CA ILE A 234 -30.18 -5.07 -5.68
C ILE A 234 -31.60 -4.95 -6.24
N ASP A 235 -32.04 -5.96 -7.00
CA ASP A 235 -33.38 -6.01 -7.56
C ASP A 235 -34.46 -5.97 -6.48
N SER A 236 -35.50 -5.16 -6.71
CA SER A 236 -36.57 -4.90 -5.74
C SER A 236 -37.31 -6.16 -5.24
N ASN A 237 -37.33 -7.25 -6.03
CA ASN A 237 -37.95 -8.52 -5.68
C ASN A 237 -37.12 -9.34 -4.67
N TYR A 238 -35.87 -8.97 -4.43
CA TYR A 238 -34.93 -9.74 -3.62
C TYR A 238 -34.48 -8.98 -2.35
N GLN A 239 -34.09 -9.74 -1.34
CA GLN A 239 -33.30 -9.28 -0.19
C GLN A 239 -31.91 -9.90 -0.29
N SER A 240 -30.87 -9.09 -0.11
CA SER A 240 -29.47 -9.53 -0.19
C SER A 240 -28.85 -9.60 1.21
N HIS A 241 -28.05 -10.63 1.46
CA HIS A 241 -27.25 -10.80 2.66
C HIS A 241 -25.86 -11.30 2.28
N VAL A 242 -24.82 -10.75 2.93
CA VAL A 242 -23.43 -11.15 2.70
C VAL A 242 -22.94 -11.91 3.93
N ILE A 243 -22.41 -13.11 3.70
CA ILE A 243 -21.76 -13.95 4.70
C ILE A 243 -20.26 -13.91 4.42
N GLU A 244 -19.48 -13.54 5.43
CA GLU A 244 -18.03 -13.47 5.35
C GLU A 244 -17.42 -14.71 6.02
N ASN A 245 -16.57 -15.43 5.28
CA ASN A 245 -15.70 -16.50 5.75
C ASN A 245 -14.24 -16.11 5.46
N ASP A 246 -13.26 -16.79 6.07
CA ASP A 246 -11.82 -16.43 6.03
C ASP A 246 -11.32 -15.93 4.66
N ASN A 247 -11.59 -16.67 3.57
CA ASN A 247 -11.13 -16.33 2.21
C ASN A 247 -12.29 -16.30 1.19
N GLN A 248 -13.53 -16.21 1.68
CA GLN A 248 -14.70 -16.33 0.81
C GLN A 248 -15.85 -15.46 1.28
N PHE A 249 -16.45 -14.76 0.33
CA PHE A 249 -17.70 -14.03 0.52
C PHE A 249 -18.84 -14.76 -0.16
N ILE A 250 -19.95 -14.97 0.54
CA ILE A 250 -21.16 -15.54 -0.03
C ILE A 250 -22.24 -14.46 -0.04
N ILE A 251 -22.66 -14.06 -1.23
CA ILE A 251 -23.79 -13.15 -1.43
C ILE A 251 -25.04 -13.99 -1.66
N GLU A 252 -26.01 -13.90 -0.77
CA GLU A 252 -27.26 -14.64 -0.82
C GLU A 252 -28.42 -13.72 -1.14
N ASN A 253 -29.10 -13.95 -2.28
CA ASN A 253 -30.36 -13.26 -2.59
C ASN A 253 -31.56 -14.17 -2.33
N THR A 254 -32.45 -13.72 -1.43
CA THR A 254 -33.71 -14.39 -1.12
C THR A 254 -34.89 -13.67 -1.77
N LEU A 255 -35.74 -14.42 -2.48
CA LEU A 255 -36.94 -13.87 -3.12
C LEU A 255 -37.96 -13.43 -2.06
N LYS A 256 -38.46 -12.19 -2.16
CA LYS A 256 -39.50 -11.67 -1.27
C LYS A 256 -40.83 -12.36 -1.55
N GLU A 257 -41.45 -12.91 -0.51
CA GLU A 257 -42.82 -13.41 -0.62
C GLU A 257 -43.79 -12.23 -0.71
N LYS A 258 -44.62 -12.20 -1.76
CA LYS A 258 -45.73 -11.25 -1.85
C LYS A 258 -46.93 -11.91 -1.16
N HIS A 259 -47.20 -11.54 0.08
CA HIS A 259 -48.47 -11.91 0.71
C HIS A 259 -49.61 -11.26 -0.09
N SER A 260 -50.37 -12.07 -0.84
CA SER A 260 -51.71 -11.68 -1.27
C SER A 260 -52.59 -11.67 -0.03
N ILE A 261 -52.99 -10.50 0.45
CA ILE A 261 -54.06 -10.41 1.45
C ILE A 261 -55.34 -10.86 0.73
N THR A 262 -55.75 -12.10 0.96
CA THR A 262 -57.12 -12.54 0.67
C THR A 262 -58.01 -12.04 1.81
N THR A 263 -58.64 -10.87 1.65
CA THR A 263 -59.75 -10.52 2.54
C THR A 263 -60.86 -11.53 2.31
N GLY A 264 -61.20 -12.30 3.34
CA GLY A 264 -62.15 -13.40 3.33
C GLY A 264 -63.61 -12.98 3.21
N ASP A 265 -63.94 -12.09 2.27
CA ASP A 265 -65.32 -11.73 1.96
C ASP A 265 -65.88 -12.70 0.92
N ASN A 266 -66.19 -13.91 1.39
CA ASN A 266 -67.21 -14.76 0.80
C ASN A 266 -68.37 -14.88 1.80
N VAL A 267 -68.85 -13.75 2.32
CA VAL A 267 -70.15 -13.71 2.99
C VAL A 267 -71.18 -13.76 1.89
N THR A 268 -71.76 -14.93 1.69
CA THR A 268 -72.79 -15.22 0.70
C THR A 268 -73.92 -14.19 0.84
N LEU A 269 -74.02 -13.26 -0.11
CA LEU A 269 -75.08 -12.23 -0.21
C LEU A 269 -76.49 -12.85 -0.07
N THR A 270 -76.60 -14.14 -0.41
CA THR A 270 -77.79 -14.98 -0.25
C THR A 270 -78.25 -15.10 1.21
N PHE A 271 -77.36 -15.13 2.20
CA PHE A 271 -77.74 -15.26 3.62
C PHE A 271 -78.45 -14.00 4.12
N HIS A 272 -77.95 -12.82 3.75
CA HIS A 272 -78.59 -11.54 4.10
C HIS A 272 -79.90 -11.33 3.34
N LEU A 273 -79.97 -11.73 2.05
CA LEU A 273 -81.22 -11.69 1.29
C LEU A 273 -82.30 -12.60 1.91
N ILE A 274 -81.94 -13.81 2.36
CA ILE A 274 -82.86 -14.70 3.07
C ILE A 274 -83.35 -14.07 4.38
N LEU A 275 -82.45 -13.45 5.16
CA LEU A 275 -82.82 -12.81 6.43
C LEU A 275 -83.79 -11.62 6.23
N ILE A 276 -83.59 -10.84 5.17
CA ILE A 276 -84.48 -9.72 4.81
C ILE A 276 -85.86 -10.25 4.35
N CYS A 277 -85.90 -11.33 3.57
CA CYS A 277 -87.16 -11.96 3.16
C CYS A 277 -87.94 -12.55 4.34
N VAL A 278 -87.27 -13.21 5.30
CA VAL A 278 -87.93 -13.78 6.48
C VAL A 278 -88.47 -12.68 7.40
N SER A 279 -87.71 -11.60 7.61
CA SER A 279 -88.15 -10.49 8.46
C SER A 279 -89.35 -9.73 7.86
N SER A 280 -89.38 -9.55 6.53
CA SER A 280 -90.51 -8.90 5.85
C SER A 280 -91.79 -9.75 5.90
N ILE A 281 -91.72 -11.08 5.78
CA ILE A 281 -92.88 -11.98 5.95
C ILE A 281 -93.45 -11.88 7.38
N LEU A 282 -92.59 -11.87 8.40
CA LEU A 282 -93.02 -11.73 9.80
C LEU A 282 -93.67 -10.37 10.06
N PHE A 283 -93.15 -9.30 9.47
CA PHE A 283 -93.72 -7.96 9.59
C PHE A 283 -95.12 -7.85 8.94
N PHE A 284 -95.30 -8.43 7.74
CA PHE A 284 -96.63 -8.48 7.10
C PHE A 284 -97.64 -9.33 7.88
N SER A 285 -97.19 -10.44 8.48
CA SER A 285 -98.02 -11.27 9.38
C SER A 285 -98.51 -10.47 10.60
N LEU A 286 -97.61 -9.68 11.22
CA LEU A 286 -97.97 -8.81 12.35
C LEU A 286 -99.00 -7.74 11.95
N ILE A 287 -98.80 -7.07 10.80
CA ILE A 287 -99.74 -6.06 10.29
C ILE A 287 -101.11 -6.66 10.03
N LYS A 288 -101.19 -7.86 9.41
CA LYS A 288 -102.47 -8.56 9.21
C LYS A 288 -103.15 -8.85 10.55
N LYS A 289 -102.42 -9.33 11.55
CA LYS A 289 -102.96 -9.65 12.87
C LYS A 289 -103.47 -8.42 13.64
N ILE A 290 -102.84 -7.26 13.44
CA ILE A 290 -103.28 -5.98 14.02
C ILE A 290 -104.55 -5.46 13.32
N ARG A 291 -104.65 -5.60 11.98
CA ARG A 291 -105.81 -5.13 11.19
C ARG A 291 -107.11 -5.90 11.46
N PHE A 292 -107.04 -7.16 11.88
CA PHE A 292 -108.21 -7.99 12.23
C PHE A 292 -108.70 -7.80 13.67
N LYS A 293 -108.02 -6.97 14.48
CA LYS A 293 -108.37 -6.72 15.88
C LYS A 293 -109.08 -5.38 16.11
N LYS A 294 -109.65 -4.79 15.06
CA LYS A 294 -110.38 -3.52 15.10
C LYS A 294 -111.76 -3.69 14.50
#